data_AF-A0A1Y2VHW2-F1
#
_entry.id   AF-A0A1Y2VHW2-F1
#
_cell.length_a   1.000
_cell.length_b   1.000
_cell.length_c   1.000
_cell.angle_alpha   90.00
_cell.angle_beta   90.00
_cell.angle_gamma   90.00
#
_symmetry.space_group_name_H-M   'P 1'
#
loop_
_entity.id
_entity.type
_entity.pdbx_description
1 polymer ?
#
loop_
_entity_poly.entity_id
_entity_poly.type
_entity_poly.pdbx_seq_one_letter_code
_entity_poly.pdbx_strand_id
1 'polypeptide(L)'
;ANRIIPVVVGGAQDTFVPNTVTAAVGDIIQFQFSNGNHTVTQSAQDTPCQPLQATVATAIHSGHIPFEDGQTTVGTFNMPVTSTDTMFLYCATGPHCQEGQVMIVNPTDDQQIVNYAKAAAATNASVDGNTVAGGTVASIPLEAAAFVPAPAE
;
A
#
# COMPACT_ATOMS: atom_id res chain seq x y z
N ALA A 1 -5.00 8.35 -22.02
CA ALA A 1 -5.30 9.29 -20.94
C ALA A 1 -4.87 8.65 -19.64
N ASN A 2 -4.18 9.38 -18.78
CA ASN A 2 -3.71 8.87 -17.50
C ASN A 2 -4.92 8.62 -16.59
N ARG A 3 -4.94 7.51 -15.85
CA ARG A 3 -6.03 7.15 -14.94
C ARG A 3 -5.59 7.13 -13.49
N ILE A 4 -6.58 7.28 -12.61
CA ILE A 4 -6.43 6.99 -11.18
C ILE A 4 -6.83 5.53 -10.97
N ILE A 5 -5.97 4.76 -10.32
CA ILE A 5 -6.20 3.36 -9.95
C ILE A 5 -6.35 3.32 -8.42
N PRO A 6 -7.57 3.13 -7.88
CA PRO A 6 -7.76 3.06 -6.45
C PRO A 6 -7.27 1.73 -5.89
N VAL A 7 -6.59 1.78 -4.76
CA VAL A 7 -6.24 0.62 -3.92
C VAL A 7 -6.69 0.94 -2.50
N VAL A 8 -7.59 0.13 -1.96
CA VAL A 8 -7.98 0.24 -0.54
C VAL A 8 -6.85 -0.35 0.30
N VAL A 9 -6.43 0.39 1.32
CA VAL A 9 -5.42 -0.03 2.30
C VAL A 9 -6.12 -0.29 3.63
N GLY A 10 -5.99 -1.49 4.15
CA GLY A 10 -6.66 -1.94 5.37
C GLY A 10 -8.01 -2.55 5.07
N GLY A 11 -9.04 -2.04 5.74
CA GLY A 11 -10.41 -2.51 5.61
C GLY A 11 -10.68 -3.77 6.43
N ALA A 12 -11.82 -4.42 6.20
CA ALA A 12 -12.26 -5.54 7.04
C ALA A 12 -11.32 -6.76 7.06
N GLN A 13 -10.44 -6.90 6.06
CA GLN A 13 -9.46 -7.99 5.98
C GLN A 13 -8.03 -7.53 6.28
N ASP A 14 -7.82 -6.26 6.60
CA ASP A 14 -6.51 -5.67 6.82
C ASP A 14 -5.50 -5.96 5.68
N THR A 15 -5.90 -5.69 4.43
CA THR A 15 -5.12 -6.03 3.23
C THR A 15 -5.02 -4.86 2.26
N PHE A 16 -4.28 -5.04 1.17
CA PHE A 16 -4.40 -4.18 -0.01
C PHE A 16 -5.44 -4.76 -0.96
N VAL A 17 -6.41 -3.96 -1.39
CA VAL A 17 -7.47 -4.40 -2.31
C VAL A 17 -7.59 -3.46 -3.51
N PRO A 18 -7.25 -3.91 -4.74
CA PRO A 18 -6.64 -5.20 -5.06
C PRO A 18 -5.19 -5.30 -4.56
N ASN A 19 -4.70 -6.53 -4.33
CA ASN A 19 -3.30 -6.79 -3.94
C ASN A 19 -2.36 -6.95 -5.16
N THR A 20 -2.88 -6.80 -6.36
CA THR A 20 -2.10 -6.72 -7.60
C THR A 20 -2.67 -5.61 -8.48
N VAL A 21 -1.79 -4.81 -9.08
CA VAL A 21 -2.18 -3.71 -9.97
C VAL A 21 -1.30 -3.72 -11.21
N THR A 22 -1.89 -3.60 -12.40
CA THR A 22 -1.17 -3.26 -13.63
C THR A 22 -1.40 -1.78 -13.95
N ALA A 23 -0.33 -1.02 -14.05
CA ALA A 23 -0.36 0.43 -14.27
C ALA A 23 0.67 0.86 -15.32
N ALA A 24 0.28 1.81 -16.17
CA ALA A 24 1.17 2.38 -17.18
C ALA A 24 1.88 3.63 -16.62
N VAL A 25 3.02 3.99 -17.21
CA VAL A 25 3.67 5.27 -16.92
C VAL A 25 2.68 6.42 -17.15
N GLY A 26 2.57 7.28 -16.15
CA GLY A 26 1.61 8.39 -16.12
C GLY A 26 0.34 8.12 -15.32
N ASP A 27 -0.01 6.87 -15.04
CA ASP A 27 -1.10 6.53 -14.10
C ASP A 27 -0.75 6.99 -12.68
N ILE A 28 -1.78 7.14 -11.85
CA ILE A 28 -1.63 7.35 -10.40
C ILE A 28 -2.28 6.18 -9.69
N ILE A 29 -1.51 5.47 -8.86
CA ILE A 29 -2.08 4.53 -7.90
C ILE A 29 -2.44 5.34 -6.66
N GLN A 30 -3.73 5.45 -6.38
CA GLN A 30 -4.25 6.16 -5.23
C GLN A 30 -4.60 5.15 -4.15
N PHE A 31 -3.76 5.11 -3.13
CA PHE A 31 -4.00 4.32 -1.93
C PHE A 31 -5.00 5.06 -1.04
N GLN A 32 -6.09 4.41 -0.68
CA GLN A 32 -7.18 4.98 0.13
C GLN A 32 -7.23 4.21 1.46
N PHE A 33 -6.90 4.90 2.54
CA PHE A 33 -6.68 4.28 3.84
C PHE A 33 -8.01 4.12 4.57
N SER A 34 -8.29 2.90 5.01
CA SER A 34 -9.55 2.52 5.64
C SER A 34 -9.29 1.73 6.91
N ASN A 35 -10.12 1.96 7.93
CA ASN A 35 -10.16 1.26 9.22
C ASN A 35 -8.79 0.91 9.83
N GLY A 36 -8.30 1.74 10.74
CA GLY A 36 -7.03 1.51 11.43
C GLY A 36 -5.92 2.41 10.93
N ASN A 37 -4.67 2.02 11.17
CA ASN A 37 -3.49 2.83 10.83
C ASN A 37 -2.52 2.01 9.99
N HIS A 38 -2.33 2.40 8.74
CA HIS A 38 -1.57 1.62 7.77
C HIS A 38 -0.52 2.45 7.06
N THR A 39 0.35 1.77 6.34
CA THR A 39 1.35 2.36 5.45
C THR A 39 1.33 1.67 4.09
N VAL A 40 1.92 2.34 3.11
CA VAL A 40 2.40 1.76 1.85
C VAL A 40 3.91 1.92 1.86
N THR A 41 4.64 0.83 2.04
CA THR A 41 6.11 0.84 2.11
C THR A 41 6.68 -0.11 1.07
N GLN A 42 7.68 0.33 0.31
CA GLN A 42 8.35 -0.51 -0.68
C GLN A 42 9.43 -1.36 -0.04
N SER A 43 9.50 -2.64 -0.42
CA SER A 43 10.62 -3.54 -0.11
C SER A 43 11.30 -4.02 -1.39
N ALA A 44 12.40 -4.75 -1.26
CA ALA A 44 12.84 -5.63 -2.34
C ALA A 44 11.99 -6.92 -2.37
N GLN A 45 12.03 -7.64 -3.49
CA GLN A 45 11.31 -8.90 -3.67
C GLN A 45 11.69 -9.96 -2.63
N ASP A 46 12.98 -10.06 -2.32
CA ASP A 46 13.61 -11.09 -1.50
C ASP A 46 13.70 -10.73 -0.01
N THR A 47 13.42 -9.47 0.34
CA THR A 47 13.42 -8.95 1.71
C THR A 47 12.08 -8.29 2.04
N PRO A 48 10.97 -9.05 2.03
CA PRO A 48 9.67 -8.52 2.41
C PRO A 48 9.69 -7.95 3.83
N CYS A 49 8.75 -7.05 4.12
CA CYS A 49 8.58 -6.42 5.43
C CYS A 49 9.80 -5.59 5.90
N GLN A 50 10.75 -5.30 5.01
CA GLN A 50 11.92 -4.44 5.24
C GLN A 50 11.91 -3.27 4.25
N PRO A 51 12.15 -2.03 4.70
CA PRO A 51 12.03 -0.87 3.82
C PRO A 51 13.22 -0.82 2.86
N LEU A 52 12.92 -0.64 1.57
CA LEU A 52 13.94 -0.43 0.55
C LEU A 52 14.68 0.91 0.74
N GLN A 53 14.17 1.81 1.59
CA GLN A 53 14.82 3.08 1.92
C GLN A 53 16.21 2.95 2.55
N ALA A 54 16.56 1.78 3.08
CA ALA A 54 17.93 1.51 3.53
C ALA A 54 18.96 1.58 2.39
N THR A 55 18.55 1.29 1.15
CA THR A 55 19.43 1.29 -0.02
C THR A 55 19.02 2.32 -1.09
N VAL A 56 17.73 2.66 -1.16
CA VAL A 56 17.17 3.63 -2.11
C VAL A 56 16.35 4.66 -1.34
N ALA A 57 16.97 5.78 -0.95
CA ALA A 57 16.33 6.79 -0.10
C ALA A 57 14.98 7.32 -0.65
N THR A 58 14.78 7.28 -1.96
CA THR A 58 13.54 7.70 -2.64
C THR A 58 12.49 6.58 -2.77
N ALA A 59 12.76 5.39 -2.24
CA ALA A 59 11.81 4.27 -2.26
C ALA A 59 10.51 4.64 -1.55
N ILE A 60 9.41 4.05 -2.00
CA ILE A 60 8.07 4.44 -1.58
C ILE A 60 7.89 4.20 -0.08
N HIS A 61 7.40 5.22 0.61
CA HIS A 61 6.87 5.11 1.96
C HIS A 61 5.83 6.21 2.15
N SER A 62 4.60 5.84 2.49
CA SER A 62 3.53 6.83 2.72
C SER A 62 3.59 7.49 4.09
N GLY A 63 4.33 6.91 5.03
CA GLY A 63 4.07 7.12 6.45
C GLY A 63 2.77 6.45 6.91
N HIS A 64 2.51 6.53 8.20
CA HIS A 64 1.28 6.06 8.83
C HIS A 64 0.12 7.02 8.52
N ILE A 65 -0.93 6.49 7.90
CA ILE A 65 -2.15 7.24 7.58
C ILE A 65 -3.33 6.55 8.26
N PRO A 66 -3.85 7.11 9.36
CA PRO A 66 -4.97 6.52 10.09
C PRO A 66 -6.32 6.85 9.45
N PHE A 67 -7.27 5.95 9.65
CA PHE A 67 -8.70 6.17 9.41
C PHE A 67 -9.49 5.65 10.61
N GLU A 68 -10.40 6.48 11.11
CA GLU A 68 -11.27 6.17 12.26
C GLU A 68 -12.75 6.23 11.85
N ASP A 69 -13.57 5.40 12.48
CA ASP A 69 -15.00 5.37 12.21
C ASP A 69 -15.67 6.73 12.49
N GLY A 70 -16.60 7.10 11.61
CA GLY A 70 -17.27 8.40 11.65
C GLY A 70 -16.53 9.54 10.92
N GLN A 71 -15.33 9.31 10.39
CA GLN A 71 -14.67 10.29 9.50
C GLN A 71 -15.44 10.48 8.19
N THR A 72 -15.49 11.73 7.72
CA THR A 72 -16.12 12.12 6.43
C THR A 72 -15.11 12.32 5.31
N THR A 73 -13.82 12.20 5.63
CA THR A 73 -12.71 12.28 4.68
C THR A 73 -11.83 11.04 4.83
N VAL A 74 -11.26 10.60 3.73
CA VAL A 74 -10.38 9.44 3.64
C VAL A 74 -8.98 9.93 3.32
N GLY A 75 -8.01 9.56 4.15
CA GLY A 75 -6.60 9.80 3.88
C GLY A 75 -6.16 9.01 2.65
N THR A 76 -5.36 9.63 1.79
CA THR A 76 -4.84 8.98 0.58
C THR A 76 -3.35 9.17 0.41
N PHE A 77 -2.69 8.22 -0.24
CA PHE A 77 -1.34 8.37 -0.77
C PHE A 77 -1.36 8.20 -2.29
N ASN A 78 -1.00 9.26 -3.02
CA ASN A 78 -1.03 9.31 -4.47
C ASN A 78 0.37 9.02 -5.02
N MET A 79 0.56 7.83 -5.57
CA MET A 79 1.83 7.37 -6.11
C MET A 79 1.83 7.51 -7.65
N PRO A 80 2.59 8.45 -8.23
CA PRO A 80 2.73 8.55 -9.67
C PRO A 80 3.54 7.38 -10.21
N VAL A 81 3.03 6.71 -11.24
CA VAL A 81 3.74 5.63 -11.91
C VAL A 81 4.72 6.22 -12.91
N THR A 82 6.01 6.16 -12.58
CA THR A 82 7.10 6.71 -13.40
C THR A 82 7.89 5.64 -14.17
N SER A 83 7.70 4.37 -13.82
CA SER A 83 8.26 3.18 -14.49
C SER A 83 7.23 2.05 -14.52
N THR A 84 7.41 1.09 -15.44
CA THR A 84 6.63 -0.16 -15.47
C THR A 84 7.29 -1.30 -14.70
N ASP A 85 8.41 -1.05 -14.01
CA ASP A 85 9.10 -2.07 -13.21
C ASP A 85 8.19 -2.64 -12.12
N THR A 86 8.38 -3.92 -11.79
CA THR A 86 7.66 -4.58 -10.70
C THR A 86 8.03 -3.96 -9.36
N MET A 87 7.04 -3.57 -8.57
CA MET A 87 7.24 -3.01 -7.23
C MET A 87 6.53 -3.88 -6.19
N PHE A 88 7.24 -4.19 -5.11
CA PHE A 88 6.75 -4.97 -3.98
C PHE A 88 6.47 -4.03 -2.81
N LEU A 89 5.23 -3.99 -2.36
CA LEU A 89 4.76 -3.07 -1.32
C LEU A 89 4.15 -3.86 -0.16
N TYR A 90 4.32 -3.34 1.05
CA TYR A 90 3.78 -3.91 2.28
C TYR A 90 3.31 -2.81 3.23
N CYS A 91 2.47 -3.19 4.20
CA CYS A 91 2.19 -2.32 5.34
C CYS A 91 3.17 -2.60 6.48
N ALA A 92 3.76 -1.54 7.01
CA ALA A 92 4.75 -1.60 8.07
C ALA A 92 4.15 -1.61 9.50
N THR A 93 2.83 -1.48 9.63
CA THR A 93 2.15 -1.51 10.93
C THR A 93 2.18 -2.91 11.52
N GLY A 94 2.75 -3.05 12.73
CA GLY A 94 2.66 -4.27 13.53
C GLY A 94 2.93 -5.56 12.73
N PRO A 95 2.06 -6.59 12.85
CA PRO A 95 2.20 -7.84 12.12
C PRO A 95 1.56 -7.82 10.70
N HIS A 96 1.06 -6.68 10.21
CA HIS A 96 0.16 -6.69 9.05
C HIS A 96 0.83 -7.24 7.79
N CYS A 97 2.12 -6.94 7.57
CA CYS A 97 2.89 -7.54 6.47
C CYS A 97 2.90 -9.07 6.52
N GLN A 98 3.15 -9.63 7.72
CA GLN A 98 3.18 -11.07 7.95
C GLN A 98 1.79 -11.71 7.79
N GLU A 99 0.75 -10.96 8.14
CA GLU A 99 -0.65 -11.38 8.02
C GLU A 99 -1.20 -11.25 6.59
N GLY A 100 -0.40 -10.72 5.66
CA GLY A 100 -0.71 -10.70 4.23
C GLY A 100 -1.09 -9.32 3.68
N GLN A 101 -0.89 -8.24 4.44
CA GLN A 101 -0.98 -6.87 3.93
C GLN A 101 0.25 -6.56 3.06
N VAL A 102 0.26 -7.19 1.89
CA VAL A 102 1.27 -7.06 0.84
C VAL A 102 0.61 -6.92 -0.52
N MET A 103 1.28 -6.25 -1.45
CA MET A 103 0.84 -6.15 -2.83
C MET A 103 1.98 -6.01 -3.82
N ILE A 104 1.66 -6.21 -5.09
CA ILE A 104 2.60 -6.04 -6.20
C ILE A 104 2.00 -5.12 -7.26
N VAL A 105 2.79 -4.12 -7.68
CA VAL A 105 2.51 -3.32 -8.87
C VAL A 105 3.30 -3.90 -10.04
N ASN A 106 2.65 -4.03 -11.19
CA ASN A 106 3.19 -4.59 -12.42
C ASN A 106 3.86 -5.96 -12.24
N PRO A 107 3.15 -6.97 -11.71
CA PRO A 107 3.70 -8.31 -11.62
C PRO A 107 4.00 -8.88 -13.02
N THR A 108 5.05 -9.70 -13.12
CA THR A 108 5.41 -10.44 -14.34
C THR A 108 4.55 -11.68 -14.54
N ASP A 109 3.98 -12.22 -13.46
CA ASP A 109 3.06 -13.35 -13.45
C ASP A 109 2.24 -13.39 -12.16
N ASP A 110 1.14 -14.15 -12.18
CA ASP A 110 0.21 -14.28 -11.06
C ASP A 110 0.81 -14.98 -9.83
N GLN A 111 1.91 -15.73 -9.99
CA GLN A 111 2.54 -16.48 -8.90
C GLN A 111 3.38 -15.57 -8.00
N GLN A 112 3.80 -14.41 -8.48
CA GLN A 112 4.61 -13.47 -7.70
C GLN A 112 3.94 -13.02 -6.40
N ILE A 113 2.64 -12.69 -6.44
CA ILE A 113 1.94 -12.23 -5.21
C ILE A 113 1.83 -13.35 -4.18
N VAL A 114 1.58 -14.58 -4.62
CA VAL A 114 1.53 -15.75 -3.75
C VAL A 114 2.89 -16.02 -3.12
N ASN A 115 3.98 -15.88 -3.89
CA ASN A 115 5.33 -16.10 -3.39
C ASN A 115 5.76 -14.99 -2.42
N TYR A 116 5.45 -13.73 -2.73
CA TYR A 116 5.78 -12.59 -1.89
C TYR A 116 5.01 -12.63 -0.56
N ALA A 117 3.71 -12.95 -0.58
CA ALA A 117 2.92 -13.14 0.64
C ALA A 117 3.45 -14.29 1.52
N LYS A 118 3.84 -15.43 0.92
CA LYS A 118 4.47 -16.54 1.66
C LYS A 118 5.80 -16.13 2.30
N ALA A 119 6.62 -15.38 1.57
CA ALA A 119 7.90 -14.90 2.09
C ALA A 119 7.69 -13.87 3.23
N ALA A 120 6.71 -12.97 3.09
CA ALA A 120 6.34 -11.98 4.10
C ALA A 120 5.88 -12.64 5.40
N ALA A 121 5.00 -13.66 5.31
CA ALA A 121 4.54 -14.43 6.46
C ALA A 121 5.65 -15.17 7.22
N ALA A 122 6.79 -15.42 6.57
CA ALA A 122 7.96 -16.06 7.19
C ALA A 122 8.92 -15.04 7.85
N THR A 123 8.65 -13.75 7.76
CA THR A 123 9.47 -12.71 8.43
C THR A 123 9.07 -12.54 9.89
N ASN A 124 9.98 -11.98 10.70
CA ASN A 124 9.75 -11.82 12.14
C ASN A 124 8.99 -10.54 12.50
N ALA A 125 9.17 -9.47 11.73
CA ALA A 125 8.60 -8.15 12.04
C ALA A 125 8.57 -7.26 10.80
N SER A 126 7.60 -6.35 10.79
CA SER A 126 7.53 -5.25 9.84
C SER A 126 8.39 -4.09 10.31
N VAL A 127 9.17 -3.53 9.41
CA VAL A 127 10.03 -2.37 9.69
C VAL A 127 9.52 -1.17 8.90
N ASP A 128 9.43 -0.02 9.56
CA ASP A 128 8.97 1.23 8.95
C ASP A 128 10.02 1.87 8.04
N GLY A 129 9.54 2.61 7.04
CA GLY A 129 10.37 3.56 6.29
C GLY A 129 10.72 4.77 7.15
N ASN A 130 11.72 5.54 6.70
CA ASN A 130 12.21 6.70 7.46
C ASN A 130 11.49 7.99 7.08
N THR A 131 11.28 8.22 5.78
CA THR A 131 10.73 9.48 5.26
C THR A 131 9.62 9.22 4.27
N VAL A 132 8.58 10.05 4.27
CA VAL A 132 7.55 10.00 3.23
C VAL A 132 8.18 10.29 1.86
N ALA A 133 8.06 9.34 0.92
CA ALA A 133 8.67 9.42 -0.41
C ALA A 133 7.91 8.57 -1.43
N GLY A 134 8.15 8.83 -2.72
CA GLY A 134 7.54 8.08 -3.83
C GLY A 134 6.10 8.48 -4.18
N GLY A 135 5.52 9.47 -3.50
CA GLY A 135 4.16 9.95 -3.73
C GLY A 135 3.80 11.10 -2.79
N THR A 136 2.52 11.49 -2.79
CA THR A 136 2.02 12.59 -1.95
C THR A 136 0.85 12.15 -1.09
N VAL A 137 0.88 12.53 0.19
CA VAL A 137 -0.26 12.38 1.10
C VAL A 137 -1.30 13.43 0.75
N ALA A 138 -2.57 13.02 0.70
CA ALA A 138 -3.72 13.87 0.42
C ALA A 138 -4.97 13.31 1.12
N SER A 139 -6.15 13.83 0.80
CA SER A 139 -7.41 13.25 1.22
C SER A 139 -8.48 13.41 0.15
N ILE A 140 -9.50 12.56 0.22
CA ILE A 140 -10.72 12.63 -0.59
C ILE A 140 -11.96 12.61 0.30
N PRO A 141 -13.12 13.11 -0.15
CA PRO A 141 -14.39 12.87 0.53
C PRO A 141 -14.70 11.37 0.62
N LEU A 142 -15.30 10.92 1.71
CA LEU A 142 -15.65 9.52 1.92
C LEU A 142 -16.56 8.97 0.81
N GLU A 143 -17.47 9.78 0.28
CA GLU A 143 -18.35 9.37 -0.83
C GLU A 143 -17.61 9.09 -2.15
N ALA A 144 -16.34 9.51 -2.27
CA ALA A 144 -15.49 9.23 -3.41
C ALA A 144 -14.56 8.01 -3.19
N ALA A 145 -14.59 7.40 -1.99
CA ALA A 145 -13.77 6.25 -1.68
C ALA A 145 -14.28 4.96 -2.34
N ALA A 146 -13.36 4.05 -2.62
CA ALA A 146 -13.62 2.75 -3.22
C ALA A 146 -14.01 1.67 -2.19
N PHE A 147 -14.38 2.08 -0.97
CA PHE A 147 -14.87 1.20 0.10
C PHE A 147 -16.07 1.83 0.81
N VAL A 148 -16.86 0.99 1.47
CA VAL A 148 -17.90 1.43 2.40
C VAL A 148 -17.35 1.24 3.80
N PRO A 149 -17.24 2.30 4.63
CA PRO A 149 -16.74 2.17 5.99
C PRO A 149 -17.72 1.35 6.83
N ALA A 150 -17.21 0.76 7.92
CA ALA A 150 -18.07 0.16 8.92
C ALA A 150 -19.03 1.22 9.47
N PRO A 151 -20.26 0.84 9.88
CA PRO A 151 -21.10 1.72 10.67
C PRO A 151 -20.34 2.16 11.92
N ALA A 152 -20.42 3.44 12.28
CA ALA A 152 -19.89 3.91 13.55
C ALA A 152 -20.56 3.14 14.70
N GLU A 153 -19.75 2.62 15.64
CA GLU A 153 -20.23 1.99 16.87
C GLU A 153 -20.91 2.98 17.82
#